data_AF-A0A3Q3LN36-F1
#
_entry.id   AF-A0A3Q3LN36-F1
#
_cell.length_a   1.000
_cell.length_b   1.000
_cell.length_c   1.000
_cell.angle_alpha   90.00
_cell.angle_beta   90.00
_cell.angle_gamma   90.00
#
_symmetry.space_group_name_H-M   'P 1'
#
loop_
_entity.id
_entity.type
_entity.pdbx_description
1 polymer ?
#
loop_
_entity_poly.entity_id
_entity_poly.type
_entity_poly.pdbx_seq_one_letter_code
_entity_poly.pdbx_strand_id
1 'polypeptide(L)'
;MEETLEDFMEQEETKDSDEPSLSPYNSPFRSTRLHIQRSNVCSRAYFVVVMVFFHVYILNVIALLLYVHYNNGPGDLGSRDGAAVASVGESRGPLPPPAPGPRDLPVEDHSPSFSLPRIEGIRVGHVQRVSLVPDRTHEMKTLSLKPLLFEIPGFLSEEECRVVVQLAQLKGLMESQAPAPSHGQEESNQPLLSLSTEEVFSLLDLNQDGLLQKQEIISHSHSRDGTWLSPHNLRQILTGLEDCPTGMLNLENFRRVYDVSQRPGKQQNGMVRNQFKQRSKHTWLYQGLGSHHVLHALRNRVISLTHLPSALVELSEPLQVIRYEHGDFSNAHYDSSHSHSESTCTHTRLAGNSSAPGEVSCRYLTVLFYLTSIKEGGETTFPVADNRTYDEQALVQDGVDLTDTQETCDRGNLRLKPTAGTALLWYNHLSDGRGWMGELDEYSLHGDCPARHGVKWVANSWVNVDPDQQVQARYQRLVAQRHQAKSGMEEHYQPLSHSDLHQDL
;
A
#
# COMPACT_ATOMS: atom_id res chain seq x y z
N MET A 1 19.88 -60.23 -73.30
CA MET A 1 18.73 -61.07 -72.97
C MET A 1 18.46 -60.81 -71.51
N GLU A 2 17.47 -60.04 -71.07
CA GLU A 2 16.24 -59.43 -71.61
C GLU A 2 15.81 -58.48 -70.46
N GLU A 3 15.10 -57.36 -70.59
CA GLU A 3 14.41 -56.67 -71.68
C GLU A 3 13.98 -55.30 -71.10
N THR A 4 14.36 -54.19 -71.75
CA THR A 4 13.49 -53.21 -72.46
C THR A 4 12.58 -52.32 -71.61
N LEU A 5 12.77 -50.99 -71.68
CA LEU A 5 12.01 -50.15 -72.60
C LEU A 5 12.63 -48.73 -72.70
N GLU A 6 12.85 -48.30 -73.94
CA GLU A 6 13.21 -46.99 -74.50
C GLU A 6 12.14 -45.91 -74.16
N ASP A 7 12.28 -44.58 -74.31
CA ASP A 7 13.25 -43.73 -75.00
C ASP A 7 13.09 -42.24 -74.55
N PHE A 8 14.22 -41.57 -74.41
CA PHE A 8 14.59 -40.23 -74.92
C PHE A 8 13.89 -38.91 -74.55
N MET A 9 14.72 -38.00 -74.02
CA MET A 9 15.16 -36.68 -74.55
C MET A 9 15.34 -35.70 -73.38
N GLU A 10 16.40 -34.92 -73.15
CA GLU A 10 17.76 -34.62 -73.68
C GLU A 10 18.34 -33.68 -72.57
N GLN A 11 19.53 -33.92 -71.99
CA GLN A 11 20.86 -33.34 -72.35
C GLN A 11 20.94 -31.79 -72.19
N GLU A 12 21.96 -31.14 -71.59
CA GLU A 12 23.42 -31.34 -71.52
C GLU A 12 24.00 -30.38 -70.42
N GLU A 13 24.94 -30.77 -69.54
CA GLU A 13 26.43 -30.72 -69.65
C GLU A 13 27.06 -29.31 -69.48
N THR A 14 27.85 -28.96 -68.44
CA THR A 14 29.21 -29.32 -67.93
C THR A 14 30.35 -28.37 -68.32
N LYS A 15 31.18 -28.04 -67.30
CA LYS A 15 32.66 -27.79 -67.28
C LYS A 15 33.26 -26.56 -68.00
N ASP A 16 33.99 -25.69 -67.28
CA ASP A 16 35.48 -25.64 -67.04
C ASP A 16 36.24 -25.19 -68.32
N SER A 17 37.24 -24.29 -68.40
CA SER A 17 38.12 -23.56 -67.46
C SER A 17 38.97 -22.53 -68.27
N ASP A 18 39.89 -21.81 -67.58
CA ASP A 18 41.06 -21.00 -68.03
C ASP A 18 40.86 -19.46 -67.90
N GLU A 19 41.67 -18.68 -67.17
CA GLU A 19 43.14 -18.59 -67.10
C GLU A 19 43.62 -17.75 -65.83
N PRO A 20 44.91 -17.41 -65.57
CA PRO A 20 45.69 -17.97 -64.45
C PRO A 20 46.25 -16.97 -63.40
N SER A 21 46.85 -17.54 -62.34
CA SER A 21 48.08 -17.11 -61.61
C SER A 21 48.01 -16.79 -60.09
N LEU A 22 48.80 -17.60 -59.36
CA LEU A 22 49.59 -17.36 -58.13
C LEU A 22 48.91 -17.17 -56.75
N SER A 23 49.04 -18.22 -55.93
CA SER A 23 48.90 -18.29 -54.45
C SER A 23 50.19 -17.84 -53.71
N PRO A 24 50.35 -17.88 -52.35
CA PRO A 24 49.44 -18.33 -51.28
C PRO A 24 49.46 -17.49 -49.94
N TYR A 25 48.65 -17.92 -48.95
CA TYR A 25 48.75 -17.74 -47.48
C TYR A 25 48.01 -16.61 -46.70
N ASN A 26 47.25 -17.09 -45.69
CA ASN A 26 46.92 -16.56 -44.35
C ASN A 26 45.89 -15.42 -44.11
N SER A 27 44.71 -15.82 -43.59
CA SER A 27 43.92 -15.30 -42.43
C SER A 27 43.61 -13.78 -42.25
N PRO A 28 42.51 -13.41 -41.54
CA PRO A 28 41.59 -12.37 -41.98
C PRO A 28 41.89 -10.95 -41.43
N PHE A 29 41.82 -9.94 -42.29
CA PHE A 29 41.90 -8.53 -41.91
C PHE A 29 40.50 -7.88 -41.81
N ARG A 30 40.16 -7.51 -40.58
CA ARG A 30 39.91 -6.12 -40.11
C ARG A 30 38.81 -5.31 -40.83
N SER A 31 37.74 -5.09 -40.05
CA SER A 31 36.71 -4.05 -40.12
C SER A 31 37.16 -2.72 -40.76
N THR A 32 36.49 -2.34 -41.86
CA THR A 32 36.49 -0.98 -42.41
C THR A 32 35.54 -0.11 -41.60
N ARG A 33 36.13 0.84 -40.86
CA ARG A 33 35.42 1.92 -40.17
C ARG A 33 34.72 2.84 -41.17
N LEU A 34 33.41 3.02 -40.98
CA LEU A 34 32.67 4.16 -41.51
C LEU A 34 33.19 5.44 -40.83
N HIS A 35 33.66 6.38 -41.65
CA HIS A 35 34.24 7.64 -41.21
C HIS A 35 33.13 8.67 -40.93
N ILE A 36 32.56 8.64 -39.72
CA ILE A 36 31.72 9.73 -39.23
C ILE A 36 32.64 10.94 -39.00
N GLN A 37 32.48 11.99 -39.80
CA GLN A 37 33.05 13.30 -39.50
C GLN A 37 32.49 13.78 -38.15
N ARG A 38 33.31 13.73 -37.10
CA ARG A 38 33.05 14.45 -35.86
C ARG A 38 33.10 15.95 -36.16
N SER A 39 31.94 16.59 -36.19
CA SER A 39 31.83 18.04 -36.05
C SER A 39 32.23 18.44 -34.63
N ASN A 40 33.54 18.62 -34.40
CA ASN A 40 34.02 19.38 -33.26
C ASN A 40 33.68 20.86 -33.47
N VAL A 41 32.42 21.23 -33.26
CA VAL A 41 32.00 22.62 -33.06
C VAL A 41 31.56 22.76 -31.60
N CYS A 42 32.48 22.45 -30.68
CA CYS A 42 32.42 23.01 -29.34
C CYS A 42 32.95 24.43 -29.47
N SER A 43 32.05 25.37 -29.78
CA SER A 43 32.41 26.78 -29.94
C SER A 43 33.02 27.27 -28.63
N ARG A 44 34.32 27.58 -28.66
CA ARG A 44 35.08 28.17 -27.55
C ARG A 44 34.36 29.39 -26.95
N ALA A 45 33.54 30.07 -27.75
CA ALA A 45 32.72 31.19 -27.31
C ALA A 45 31.57 30.77 -26.38
N TYR A 46 30.92 29.62 -26.60
CA TYR A 46 29.83 29.13 -25.72
C TYR A 46 30.35 28.81 -24.32
N PHE A 47 31.53 28.17 -24.23
CA PHE A 47 32.14 27.85 -22.94
C PHE A 47 32.54 29.12 -22.16
N VAL A 48 33.04 30.14 -22.86
CA VAL A 48 33.36 31.44 -22.23
C VAL A 48 32.09 32.10 -21.69
N VAL A 49 30.99 32.09 -22.45
CA VAL A 49 29.71 32.67 -22.01
C VAL A 49 29.18 31.96 -20.77
N VAL A 50 29.15 30.62 -20.76
CA VAL A 50 28.72 29.83 -19.59
C VAL A 50 29.62 30.10 -18.37
N MET A 51 30.93 30.21 -18.57
CA MET A 51 31.86 30.57 -17.50
C MET A 51 31.57 31.97 -16.93
N VAL A 52 31.28 32.97 -17.76
CA VAL A 52 30.92 34.31 -17.26
C VAL A 52 29.64 34.25 -16.40
N PHE A 53 28.59 33.56 -16.86
CA PHE A 53 27.36 33.41 -16.07
C PHE A 53 27.60 32.67 -14.76
N PHE A 54 28.45 31.65 -14.75
CA PHE A 54 28.84 30.92 -13.55
C PHE A 54 29.57 31.81 -12.53
N HIS A 55 30.51 32.65 -12.99
CA HIS A 55 31.23 33.57 -12.10
C HIS A 55 30.32 34.69 -11.58
N VAL A 56 29.42 35.24 -12.40
CA VAL A 56 28.42 36.24 -11.96
C VAL A 56 27.47 35.64 -10.92
N TYR A 57 27.03 34.40 -11.12
CA TYR A 57 26.18 33.69 -10.15
C TYR A 57 26.89 33.51 -8.81
N ILE A 58 28.14 33.05 -8.81
CA ILE A 58 28.94 32.89 -7.58
C ILE A 58 29.13 34.24 -6.86
N LEU A 59 29.46 35.30 -7.60
CA LEU A 59 29.63 36.63 -7.00
C LEU A 59 28.33 37.15 -6.36
N ASN A 60 27.18 36.91 -7.00
CA ASN A 60 25.88 37.27 -6.44
C ASN A 60 25.54 36.47 -5.18
N VAL A 61 25.85 35.17 -5.14
CA VAL A 61 25.66 34.33 -3.95
C VAL A 61 26.56 34.80 -2.81
N ILE A 62 27.84 35.11 -3.07
CA ILE A 62 28.76 35.64 -2.06
C ILE A 62 28.29 37.01 -1.56
N ALA A 63 27.84 37.89 -2.44
CA ALA A 63 27.30 39.19 -2.04
C ALA A 63 26.05 39.05 -1.16
N LEU A 64 25.16 38.09 -1.46
CA LEU A 64 24.00 37.79 -0.63
C LEU A 64 24.40 37.26 0.76
N LEU A 65 25.37 36.35 0.81
CA LEU A 65 25.89 35.81 2.07
C LEU A 65 26.58 36.89 2.92
N LEU A 66 27.34 37.79 2.28
CA LEU A 66 27.94 38.95 2.96
C LEU A 66 26.88 39.95 3.45
N TYR A 67 25.83 40.19 2.67
CA TYR A 67 24.70 41.03 3.09
C TYR A 67 23.98 40.45 4.31
N VAL A 68 23.71 39.14 4.30
CA VAL A 68 23.11 38.43 5.43
C VAL A 68 24.06 38.46 6.64
N HIS A 69 25.36 38.27 6.44
CA HIS A 69 26.35 38.31 7.52
C HIS A 69 26.51 39.72 8.10
N TYR A 70 26.48 40.77 7.27
CA TYR A 70 26.63 42.15 7.72
C TYR A 70 25.39 42.65 8.46
N ASN A 71 24.19 42.26 8.01
CA ASN A 71 22.94 42.59 8.69
C ASN A 71 22.67 41.73 9.93
N ASN A 72 23.32 40.57 10.06
CA ASN A 72 23.24 39.71 11.25
C ASN A 72 24.55 39.72 12.06
N GLY A 73 25.35 40.77 11.96
CA GLY A 73 26.54 40.96 12.79
C GLY A 73 26.20 41.00 14.29
N PRO A 74 27.07 40.49 15.17
CA PRO A 74 26.74 40.03 16.51
C PRO A 74 26.43 41.19 17.46
N GLY A 75 25.17 41.32 17.85
CA GLY A 75 24.77 42.03 19.06
C GLY A 75 24.99 41.15 20.28
N ASP A 76 25.92 41.60 21.13
CA ASP A 76 25.98 41.36 22.58
C ASP A 76 26.89 40.22 23.09
N LEU A 77 28.11 40.63 23.47
CA LEU A 77 28.92 39.97 24.50
C LEU A 77 29.49 41.04 25.44
N GLY A 78 28.78 41.28 26.55
CA GLY A 78 29.34 41.63 27.85
C GLY A 78 29.35 43.11 28.24
N SER A 79 28.59 43.49 29.26
CA SER A 79 29.15 43.70 30.60
C SER A 79 28.08 44.08 31.63
N ARG A 80 28.25 43.51 32.82
CA ARG A 80 27.55 43.74 34.08
C ARG A 80 27.92 45.12 34.67
N ASP A 81 26.94 45.77 35.30
CA ASP A 81 26.96 46.83 36.34
C ASP A 81 25.74 47.75 36.07
N GLY A 82 24.85 48.21 36.96
CA GLY A 82 24.81 48.37 38.40
C GLY A 82 24.01 49.67 38.67
N ALA A 83 23.14 49.66 39.69
CA ALA A 83 22.50 50.82 40.36
C ALA A 83 21.16 51.41 39.84
N ALA A 84 20.09 51.01 40.55
CA ALA A 84 19.07 51.80 41.26
C ALA A 84 18.71 53.24 40.84
N VAL A 85 17.39 53.49 40.67
CA VAL A 85 16.67 54.67 41.21
C VAL A 85 15.25 54.26 41.62
N ALA A 86 14.80 54.77 42.76
CA ALA A 86 13.58 54.41 43.49
C ALA A 86 12.42 55.42 43.32
N SER A 87 11.30 55.09 43.99
CA SER A 87 10.18 55.95 44.47
C SER A 87 9.05 56.19 43.45
N VAL A 88 7.75 56.22 43.77
CA VAL A 88 6.96 56.45 45.01
C VAL A 88 5.63 55.68 44.87
N GLY A 89 5.07 55.18 45.97
CA GLY A 89 3.73 54.58 46.00
C GLY A 89 2.63 55.56 46.36
N GLU A 90 1.39 55.28 45.95
CA GLU A 90 0.20 55.78 46.63
C GLU A 90 -1.00 54.84 46.45
N SER A 91 -1.78 54.74 47.52
CA SER A 91 -2.82 53.75 47.79
C SER A 91 -4.22 54.27 47.45
N ARG A 92 -5.05 53.46 46.77
CA ARG A 92 -6.52 53.49 46.89
C ARG A 92 -7.15 52.27 46.18
N GLY A 93 -7.90 51.45 46.92
CA GLY A 93 -8.99 50.62 46.36
C GLY A 93 -10.35 51.17 46.80
N PRO A 94 -11.49 50.51 46.49
CA PRO A 94 -11.82 49.74 45.29
C PRO A 94 -13.19 50.14 44.69
N LEU A 95 -13.41 49.96 43.38
CA LEU A 95 -14.75 49.85 42.77
C LEU A 95 -14.74 48.70 41.74
N PRO A 96 -15.79 47.85 41.67
CA PRO A 96 -15.75 46.63 40.85
C PRO A 96 -16.24 46.88 39.42
N PRO A 97 -15.62 46.28 38.40
CA PRO A 97 -16.25 46.03 37.10
C PRO A 97 -16.65 44.55 36.91
N PRO A 98 -17.50 44.26 35.92
CA PRO A 98 -18.48 43.17 35.95
C PRO A 98 -17.96 41.80 35.49
N ALA A 99 -18.83 40.80 35.65
CA ALA A 99 -18.60 39.37 35.42
C ALA A 99 -17.92 38.98 34.10
N PRO A 100 -17.11 37.91 34.07
CA PRO A 100 -16.43 37.44 32.88
C PRO A 100 -17.41 36.75 31.91
N GLY A 101 -17.41 37.21 30.65
CA GLY A 101 -17.94 36.45 29.51
C GLY A 101 -17.11 35.19 29.24
N PRO A 102 -17.64 34.26 28.41
CA PRO A 102 -17.06 32.94 28.25
C PRO A 102 -15.64 33.05 27.71
N ARG A 103 -14.71 32.39 28.41
CA ARG A 103 -13.32 32.27 28.02
C ARG A 103 -13.26 31.61 26.65
N ASP A 104 -12.92 32.39 25.63
CA ASP A 104 -12.19 31.85 24.49
C ASP A 104 -10.87 31.33 25.05
N LEU A 105 -10.82 30.01 25.23
CA LEU A 105 -9.58 29.29 25.48
C LEU A 105 -8.61 29.69 24.37
N PRO A 106 -7.35 30.04 24.67
CA PRO A 106 -6.36 30.13 23.63
C PRO A 106 -6.29 28.73 23.01
N VAL A 107 -6.66 28.64 21.73
CA VAL A 107 -6.23 27.53 20.89
C VAL A 107 -4.72 27.68 20.86
N GLU A 108 -4.03 27.04 21.80
CA GLU A 108 -2.60 26.82 21.64
C GLU A 108 -2.47 26.01 20.36
N ASP A 109 -1.92 26.69 19.36
CA ASP A 109 -1.56 26.15 18.06
C ASP A 109 -0.37 25.21 18.27
N HIS A 110 -0.62 24.10 18.96
CA HIS A 110 0.29 22.98 19.04
C HIS A 110 0.26 22.29 17.68
N SER A 111 0.91 22.88 16.69
CA SER A 111 1.42 22.15 15.55
C SER A 111 2.38 21.09 16.12
N PRO A 112 2.10 19.79 15.98
CA PRO A 112 3.06 18.78 16.39
C PRO A 112 4.31 18.96 15.54
N SER A 113 5.39 19.44 16.12
CA SER A 113 6.68 19.69 15.46
C SER A 113 7.45 18.38 15.23
N PHE A 114 6.78 17.32 14.78
CA PHE A 114 7.45 16.07 14.45
C PHE A 114 7.41 15.84 12.93
N SER A 115 8.58 15.57 12.37
CA SER A 115 8.74 15.05 11.01
C SER A 115 8.61 13.53 11.02
N LEU A 116 8.05 12.94 9.97
CA LEU A 116 8.03 11.50 9.75
C LEU A 116 9.47 11.01 9.48
N PRO A 117 10.05 10.16 10.33
CA PRO A 117 11.34 9.56 10.07
C PRO A 117 11.31 8.73 8.79
N ARG A 118 12.32 8.93 7.94
CA ARG A 118 12.50 8.19 6.70
C ARG A 118 13.90 7.61 6.67
N ILE A 119 14.01 6.30 6.48
CA ILE A 119 15.30 5.59 6.44
C ILE A 119 16.04 6.01 5.17
N GLU A 120 17.35 6.25 5.26
CA GLU A 120 18.15 6.60 4.08
C GLU A 120 18.56 5.36 3.29
N GLY A 121 18.31 5.34 1.98
CA GLY A 121 18.66 4.22 1.10
C GLY A 121 20.17 4.10 0.78
N ILE A 122 20.92 5.20 0.89
CA ILE A 122 22.35 5.36 0.55
C ILE A 122 22.69 4.94 -0.89
N ARG A 123 22.70 3.63 -1.19
CA ARG A 123 22.86 3.07 -2.55
C ARG A 123 22.35 1.62 -2.59
N VAL A 124 21.99 1.14 -3.77
CA VAL A 124 21.63 -0.27 -4.00
C VAL A 124 22.75 -1.19 -3.52
N GLY A 125 22.37 -2.21 -2.75
CA GLY A 125 23.28 -3.19 -2.15
C GLY A 125 23.98 -2.71 -0.88
N HIS A 126 23.75 -1.49 -0.41
CA HIS A 126 24.23 -1.05 0.90
C HIS A 126 23.59 -1.88 2.01
N VAL A 127 24.38 -2.26 3.02
CA VAL A 127 23.92 -3.02 4.18
C VAL A 127 24.17 -2.20 5.44
N GLN A 128 23.11 -1.95 6.20
CA GLN A 128 23.15 -1.27 7.48
C GLN A 128 22.69 -2.20 8.61
N ARG A 129 23.22 -2.02 9.81
CA ARG A 129 22.87 -2.83 10.98
C ARG A 129 21.75 -2.15 11.77
N VAL A 130 20.70 -2.90 12.06
CA VAL A 130 19.54 -2.42 12.84
C VAL A 130 19.30 -3.32 14.05
N SER A 131 18.96 -2.73 15.19
CA SER A 131 18.68 -3.47 16.43
C SER A 131 17.19 -3.47 16.69
N LEU A 132 16.52 -4.58 16.35
CA LEU A 132 15.06 -4.70 16.43
C LEU A 132 14.57 -5.49 17.64
N VAL A 133 15.42 -6.37 18.15
CA VAL A 133 15.16 -7.23 19.31
C VAL A 133 16.33 -7.06 20.27
N PRO A 134 16.11 -7.06 21.60
CA PRO A 134 17.21 -7.12 22.56
C PRO A 134 18.15 -8.27 22.19
N ASP A 135 19.46 -8.01 22.20
CA ASP A 135 20.52 -8.99 21.97
C ASP A 135 20.67 -9.55 20.54
N ARG A 136 19.97 -9.00 19.54
CA ARG A 136 20.15 -9.39 18.13
C ARG A 136 20.20 -8.20 17.17
N THR A 137 21.34 -8.05 16.50
CA THR A 137 21.47 -7.13 15.36
C THR A 137 21.04 -7.82 14.07
N HIS A 138 20.18 -7.15 13.31
CA HIS A 138 19.76 -7.59 11.98
C HIS A 138 20.49 -6.76 10.93
N GLU A 139 20.68 -7.35 9.76
CA GLU A 139 21.18 -6.64 8.59
C GLU A 139 19.99 -6.16 7.77
N MET A 140 20.03 -4.92 7.33
CA MET A 140 19.04 -4.35 6.42
C MET A 140 19.77 -3.92 5.15
N LYS A 141 19.33 -4.44 4.01
CA LYS A 141 19.95 -4.21 2.71
C LYS A 141 19.05 -3.34 1.85
N THR A 142 19.59 -2.28 1.26
CA THR A 142 18.88 -1.47 0.26
C THR A 142 18.81 -2.23 -1.07
N LEU A 143 17.61 -2.42 -1.61
CA LEU A 143 17.37 -3.13 -2.86
C LEU A 143 17.15 -2.20 -4.04
N SER A 144 16.45 -1.08 -3.82
CA SER A 144 16.25 -0.02 -4.81
C SER A 144 16.15 1.33 -4.11
N LEU A 145 16.37 2.40 -4.88
CA LEU A 145 16.17 3.77 -4.44
C LEU A 145 14.83 4.35 -4.96
N LYS A 146 14.30 3.78 -6.04
CA LYS A 146 12.99 4.09 -6.62
C LYS A 146 12.23 2.77 -6.90
N PRO A 147 11.28 2.34 -6.06
CA PRO A 147 10.92 2.96 -4.81
C PRO A 147 12.04 2.74 -3.80
N LEU A 148 12.02 3.50 -2.71
CA LEU A 148 12.94 3.27 -1.62
C LEU A 148 12.55 1.98 -0.88
N LEU A 149 13.31 0.90 -1.13
CA LEU A 149 12.97 -0.47 -0.73
C LEU A 149 14.16 -1.15 -0.03
N PHE A 150 13.85 -1.84 1.06
CA PHE A 150 14.80 -2.55 1.90
C PHE A 150 14.39 -4.01 2.12
N GLU A 151 15.38 -4.88 2.27
CA GLU A 151 15.25 -6.28 2.66
C GLU A 151 15.91 -6.51 4.02
N ILE A 152 15.20 -7.19 4.92
CA ILE A 152 15.65 -7.49 6.28
C ILE A 152 15.47 -8.99 6.52
N PRO A 153 16.49 -9.81 6.23
CA PRO A 153 16.42 -11.25 6.44
C PRO A 153 16.35 -11.59 7.93
N GLY A 154 15.58 -12.63 8.26
CA GLY A 154 15.42 -13.12 9.64
C GLY A 154 14.75 -12.13 10.59
N PHE A 155 13.94 -11.22 10.06
CA PHE A 155 13.11 -10.29 10.83
C PHE A 155 12.13 -11.03 11.74
N LEU A 156 11.52 -12.13 11.26
CA LEU A 156 10.80 -13.11 12.07
C LEU A 156 11.58 -14.43 12.13
N SER A 157 11.41 -15.14 13.24
CA SER A 157 11.79 -16.55 13.36
C SER A 157 10.79 -17.46 12.64
N GLU A 158 11.22 -18.67 12.28
CA GLU A 158 10.33 -19.65 11.64
C GLU A 158 9.14 -20.02 12.54
N GLU A 159 9.36 -20.06 13.85
CA GLU A 159 8.33 -20.31 14.86
C GLU A 159 7.27 -19.21 14.85
N GLU A 160 7.69 -17.94 14.84
CA GLU A 160 6.78 -16.80 14.74
C GLU A 160 5.98 -16.81 13.44
N CYS A 161 6.62 -17.13 12.31
CA CYS A 161 5.94 -17.29 11.03
C CYS A 161 4.83 -18.35 11.11
N ARG A 162 5.12 -19.52 11.70
CA ARG A 162 4.13 -20.60 11.87
C ARG A 162 2.95 -20.16 12.74
N VAL A 163 3.21 -19.44 13.84
CA VAL A 163 2.15 -18.93 14.72
C VAL A 163 1.23 -17.96 13.96
N VAL A 164 1.78 -17.02 13.19
CA VAL A 164 0.96 -16.07 12.40
C VAL A 164 0.08 -16.81 11.39
N VAL A 165 0.62 -17.82 10.70
CA VAL A 165 -0.15 -18.65 9.76
C VAL A 165 -1.27 -19.41 10.47
N GLN A 166 -0.99 -20.03 11.62
CA GLN A 166 -2.00 -20.77 12.40
C GLN A 166 -3.13 -19.86 12.89
N LEU A 167 -2.81 -18.67 13.39
CA LEU A 167 -3.81 -17.68 13.81
C LEU A 167 -4.71 -17.25 12.64
N ALA A 168 -4.13 -17.05 11.46
CA ALA A 168 -4.87 -16.72 10.25
C ALA A 168 -5.80 -17.88 9.82
N GLN A 169 -5.34 -19.11 9.88
CA GLN A 169 -6.15 -20.30 9.58
C GLN A 169 -7.30 -20.48 10.57
N LEU A 170 -7.05 -20.30 11.87
CA LEU A 170 -8.06 -20.40 12.91
C LEU A 170 -9.15 -19.33 12.77
N LYS A 171 -8.78 -18.13 12.33
CA LYS A 171 -9.75 -17.06 12.07
C LYS A 171 -10.62 -17.33 10.84
N GLY A 172 -10.10 -18.07 9.87
CA GLY A 172 -10.73 -18.29 8.57
C GLY A 172 -10.27 -17.24 7.54
N LEU A 173 -10.16 -17.68 6.29
CA LEU A 173 -9.73 -16.88 5.14
C LEU A 173 -10.91 -16.60 4.22
N MET A 174 -10.88 -15.45 3.54
CA MET A 174 -11.87 -15.02 2.55
C MET A 174 -11.19 -14.82 1.19
N GLU A 175 -11.93 -15.00 0.09
CA GLU A 175 -11.41 -14.73 -1.25
C GLU A 175 -11.21 -13.22 -1.48
N SER A 176 -10.12 -12.85 -2.15
CA SER A 176 -9.73 -11.43 -2.31
C SER A 176 -10.49 -10.68 -3.42
N GLN A 177 -10.97 -11.38 -4.45
CA GLN A 177 -11.80 -10.81 -5.52
C GLN A 177 -12.77 -11.85 -6.09
N ALA A 178 -14.03 -11.46 -6.29
CA ALA A 178 -14.98 -12.22 -7.10
C ALA A 178 -14.83 -11.86 -8.59
N PRO A 179 -15.05 -12.79 -9.55
CA PRO A 179 -14.86 -12.53 -10.98
C PRO A 179 -15.72 -11.37 -11.47
N ALA A 180 -15.09 -10.36 -12.09
CA ALA A 180 -15.78 -9.26 -12.76
C ALA A 180 -16.03 -9.58 -14.25
N PRO A 181 -17.22 -9.27 -14.81
CA PRO A 181 -17.48 -9.40 -16.25
C PRO A 181 -16.86 -8.23 -17.04
N SER A 182 -16.34 -8.52 -18.23
CA SER A 182 -15.56 -7.57 -19.04
C SER A 182 -16.39 -6.55 -19.83
N HIS A 183 -16.02 -5.28 -19.64
CA HIS A 183 -16.13 -4.07 -20.47
C HIS A 183 -17.47 -3.66 -21.12
N GLY A 184 -17.93 -2.46 -20.72
CA GLY A 184 -18.57 -1.52 -21.63
C GLY A 184 -19.96 -1.01 -21.23
N GLN A 185 -20.16 -0.49 -20.01
CA GLN A 185 -21.19 0.50 -19.70
C GLN A 185 -21.07 0.94 -18.23
N GLU A 186 -21.09 2.25 -18.03
CA GLU A 186 -21.46 3.04 -16.85
C GLU A 186 -21.31 2.41 -15.45
N GLU A 187 -20.60 3.14 -14.57
CA GLU A 187 -20.70 3.01 -13.12
C GLU A 187 -22.17 2.87 -12.69
N SER A 188 -22.58 1.63 -12.39
CA SER A 188 -23.87 1.41 -11.75
C SER A 188 -23.84 0.12 -10.95
N ASN A 189 -23.76 0.29 -9.63
CA ASN A 189 -24.38 -0.56 -8.62
C ASN A 189 -24.48 -2.05 -8.97
N GLN A 190 -23.34 -2.76 -9.06
CA GLN A 190 -23.37 -4.21 -9.08
C GLN A 190 -23.30 -4.75 -7.65
N PRO A 191 -24.27 -5.55 -7.18
CA PRO A 191 -24.11 -6.31 -5.95
C PRO A 191 -23.09 -7.41 -6.23
N LEU A 192 -21.95 -7.33 -5.55
CA LEU A 192 -20.99 -8.41 -5.41
C LEU A 192 -21.69 -9.63 -4.80
N LEU A 193 -21.39 -10.82 -5.35
CA LEU A 193 -21.84 -12.16 -4.94
C LEU A 193 -23.18 -12.59 -5.54
N SER A 194 -23.13 -13.59 -6.44
CA SER A 194 -24.28 -14.44 -6.74
C SER A 194 -24.42 -15.49 -5.63
N LEU A 195 -24.78 -15.05 -4.43
CA LEU A 195 -25.28 -15.96 -3.40
C LEU A 195 -26.60 -16.57 -3.88
N SER A 196 -26.77 -17.86 -3.65
CA SER A 196 -28.08 -18.51 -3.84
C SER A 196 -29.11 -17.89 -2.90
N THR A 197 -30.39 -17.94 -3.29
CA THR A 197 -31.47 -17.37 -2.47
C THR A 197 -31.51 -17.96 -1.06
N GLU A 198 -31.06 -19.21 -0.90
CA GLU A 198 -30.92 -19.91 0.37
C GLU A 198 -29.77 -19.38 1.21
N GLU A 199 -28.62 -19.10 0.61
CA GLU A 199 -27.47 -18.52 1.32
C GLU A 199 -27.77 -17.10 1.78
N VAL A 200 -28.45 -16.29 0.97
CA VAL A 200 -28.92 -14.96 1.38
C VAL A 200 -29.91 -15.06 2.53
N PHE A 201 -30.82 -16.03 2.50
CA PHE A 201 -31.78 -16.27 3.58
C PHE A 201 -31.06 -16.64 4.88
N SER A 202 -30.15 -17.61 4.84
CA SER A 202 -29.39 -18.06 6.03
C SER A 202 -28.45 -17.00 6.58
N LEU A 203 -27.99 -16.05 5.76
CA LEU A 203 -27.15 -14.94 6.21
C LEU A 203 -27.96 -13.81 6.87
N LEU A 204 -29.20 -13.60 6.44
CA LEU A 204 -30.10 -12.61 7.01
C LEU A 204 -30.79 -13.11 8.29
N ASP A 205 -30.88 -14.43 8.47
CA ASP A 205 -31.49 -15.11 9.62
C ASP A 205 -30.48 -15.20 10.78
N LEU A 206 -30.37 -14.12 11.55
CA LEU A 206 -29.33 -13.95 12.57
C LEU A 206 -29.52 -14.89 13.75
N ASN A 207 -30.77 -15.20 14.09
CA ASN A 207 -31.10 -16.09 15.20
C ASN A 207 -31.31 -17.55 14.75
N GLN A 208 -31.20 -17.82 13.43
CA GLN A 208 -31.31 -19.14 12.81
C GLN A 208 -32.63 -19.84 13.10
N ASP A 209 -33.71 -19.08 13.26
CA ASP A 209 -35.04 -19.61 13.56
C ASP A 209 -35.84 -19.98 12.30
N GLY A 210 -35.27 -19.76 11.12
CA GLY A 210 -35.88 -20.04 9.82
C GLY A 210 -36.94 -19.02 9.42
N LEU A 211 -37.00 -17.86 10.08
CA LEU A 211 -37.99 -16.80 9.86
C LEU A 211 -37.31 -15.42 9.82
N LEU A 212 -37.20 -14.82 8.64
CA LEU A 212 -36.64 -13.47 8.52
C LEU A 212 -37.59 -12.40 9.03
N GLN A 213 -37.11 -11.63 10.00
CA GLN A 213 -37.84 -10.53 10.61
C GLN A 213 -37.30 -9.17 10.16
N LYS A 214 -38.17 -8.14 10.25
CA LYS A 214 -37.83 -6.77 9.82
C LYS A 214 -36.54 -6.25 10.47
N GLN A 215 -36.33 -6.57 11.73
CA GLN A 215 -35.17 -6.11 12.49
C GLN A 215 -33.87 -6.75 12.01
N GLU A 216 -33.92 -8.01 11.59
CA GLU A 216 -32.76 -8.74 11.06
C GLU A 216 -32.37 -8.20 9.68
N ILE A 217 -33.36 -7.95 8.81
CA ILE A 217 -33.16 -7.34 7.49
C ILE A 217 -32.58 -5.93 7.60
N ILE A 218 -33.06 -5.11 8.55
CA ILE A 218 -32.57 -3.74 8.77
C ILE A 218 -31.18 -3.74 9.42
N SER A 219 -30.86 -4.72 10.28
CA SER A 219 -29.54 -4.81 10.92
C SER A 219 -28.40 -4.89 9.90
N HIS A 220 -28.64 -5.56 8.77
CA HIS A 220 -27.69 -5.64 7.67
C HIS A 220 -27.63 -4.40 6.78
N SER A 221 -28.60 -3.47 6.89
CA SER A 221 -28.55 -2.14 6.22
C SER A 221 -27.58 -1.17 6.90
N HIS A 222 -27.27 -1.39 8.18
CA HIS A 222 -26.34 -0.58 8.97
C HIS A 222 -24.90 -1.12 8.98
N SER A 223 -24.62 -2.19 8.22
CA SER A 223 -23.25 -2.64 7.95
C SER A 223 -22.46 -1.50 7.32
N ARG A 224 -21.40 -1.07 8.01
CA ARG A 224 -20.59 0.13 7.70
C ARG A 224 -19.82 0.08 6.38
N ASP A 225 -19.95 -1.00 5.62
CA ASP A 225 -19.19 -1.23 4.38
C ASP A 225 -20.06 -1.23 3.11
N GLY A 226 -21.37 -0.96 3.18
CA GLY A 226 -22.19 -0.72 1.98
C GLY A 226 -22.27 -1.85 0.93
N THR A 227 -21.83 -3.07 1.22
CA THR A 227 -21.51 -4.09 0.20
C THR A 227 -22.35 -5.36 0.17
N TRP A 228 -23.49 -5.46 0.86
CA TRP A 228 -24.18 -6.77 0.95
C TRP A 228 -25.55 -6.85 0.28
N LEU A 229 -26.32 -5.75 0.20
CA LEU A 229 -27.56 -5.68 -0.58
C LEU A 229 -27.65 -4.30 -1.23
N SER A 230 -27.91 -4.26 -2.54
CA SER A 230 -28.15 -2.98 -3.21
C SER A 230 -29.36 -2.27 -2.56
N PRO A 231 -29.39 -0.92 -2.51
CA PRO A 231 -30.54 -0.17 -1.99
C PRO A 231 -31.88 -0.50 -2.69
N HIS A 232 -31.82 -1.15 -3.85
CA HIS A 232 -32.98 -1.65 -4.60
C HIS A 232 -33.43 -3.02 -4.06
N ASN A 233 -32.51 -3.97 -3.87
CA ASN A 233 -32.80 -5.30 -3.33
C ASN A 233 -33.35 -5.22 -1.90
N LEU A 234 -32.80 -4.33 -1.09
CA LEU A 234 -33.26 -4.11 0.29
C LEU A 234 -34.69 -3.55 0.31
N ARG A 235 -35.01 -2.63 -0.62
CA ARG A 235 -36.38 -2.13 -0.81
C ARG A 235 -37.33 -3.22 -1.26
N GLN A 236 -36.94 -4.07 -2.20
CA GLN A 236 -37.74 -5.19 -2.69
C GLN A 236 -38.07 -6.22 -1.59
N ILE A 237 -37.09 -6.56 -0.75
CA ILE A 237 -37.27 -7.48 0.39
C ILE A 237 -38.17 -6.85 1.45
N LEU A 238 -38.00 -5.55 1.74
CA LEU A 238 -38.85 -4.83 2.71
C LEU A 238 -40.29 -4.66 2.21
N THR A 239 -40.51 -4.37 0.93
CA THR A 239 -41.86 -4.33 0.35
C THR A 239 -42.51 -5.72 0.37
N GLY A 240 -41.75 -6.77 0.05
CA GLY A 240 -42.25 -8.15 0.13
C GLY A 240 -42.59 -8.61 1.55
N LEU A 241 -41.90 -8.07 2.56
CA LEU A 241 -42.21 -8.29 3.98
C LEU A 241 -43.49 -7.55 4.41
N GLU A 242 -43.72 -6.33 3.90
CA GLU A 242 -44.91 -5.52 4.20
C GLU A 242 -46.17 -6.08 3.52
N ASP A 243 -46.03 -6.76 2.38
CA ASP A 243 -47.10 -7.49 1.70
C ASP A 243 -47.42 -8.86 2.33
N CYS A 244 -46.58 -9.36 3.24
CA CYS A 244 -46.82 -10.62 3.95
C CYS A 244 -47.72 -10.39 5.19
N PRO A 245 -48.87 -11.07 5.31
CA PRO A 245 -49.83 -10.86 6.41
C PRO A 245 -49.31 -11.26 7.79
N THR A 246 -48.20 -12.01 7.86
CA THR A 246 -47.56 -12.49 9.09
C THR A 246 -46.44 -11.57 9.60
N GLY A 247 -46.00 -10.58 8.80
CA GLY A 247 -44.87 -9.70 9.16
C GLY A 247 -43.51 -10.40 9.30
N MET A 248 -43.40 -11.65 8.82
CA MET A 248 -42.20 -12.50 8.86
C MET A 248 -42.09 -13.27 7.55
N LEU A 249 -40.87 -13.39 7.00
CA LEU A 249 -40.58 -14.08 5.74
C LEU A 249 -39.95 -15.46 6.03
N ASN A 250 -40.64 -16.53 5.69
CA ASN A 250 -40.03 -17.87 5.66
C ASN A 250 -39.26 -18.08 4.33
N LEU A 251 -38.45 -19.14 4.27
CA LEU A 251 -37.60 -19.42 3.10
C LEU A 251 -38.40 -19.57 1.79
N GLU A 252 -39.60 -20.15 1.83
CA GLU A 252 -40.45 -20.32 0.64
C GLU A 252 -41.03 -19.00 0.12
N ASN A 253 -41.45 -18.12 1.01
CA ASN A 253 -41.94 -16.79 0.66
C ASN A 253 -40.78 -15.89 0.22
N PHE A 254 -39.62 -16.02 0.87
CA PHE A 254 -38.41 -15.29 0.50
C PHE A 254 -37.96 -15.64 -0.92
N ARG A 255 -38.04 -16.92 -1.33
CA ARG A 255 -37.78 -17.33 -2.71
C ARG A 255 -38.68 -16.66 -3.74
N ARG A 256 -39.92 -16.35 -3.40
CA ARG A 256 -40.85 -15.65 -4.31
C ARG A 256 -40.57 -14.16 -4.40
N VAL A 257 -40.03 -13.56 -3.34
CA VAL A 257 -39.68 -12.14 -3.27
C VAL A 257 -38.29 -11.87 -3.86
N TYR A 258 -37.35 -12.81 -3.70
CA TYR A 258 -35.94 -12.75 -4.08
C TYR A 258 -35.59 -13.88 -5.06
N ASP A 259 -36.10 -13.78 -6.30
CA ASP A 259 -35.83 -14.76 -7.36
C ASP A 259 -34.81 -14.20 -8.37
N VAL A 260 -33.60 -14.75 -8.35
CA VAL A 260 -32.49 -14.40 -9.26
C VAL A 260 -32.64 -15.09 -10.63
N SER A 261 -33.58 -16.04 -10.77
CA SER A 261 -33.73 -16.87 -11.97
C SER A 261 -34.49 -16.22 -13.14
N GLN A 262 -35.07 -15.02 -12.97
CA GLN A 262 -35.73 -14.27 -14.06
C GLN A 262 -34.78 -13.41 -14.92
N ARG A 263 -33.48 -13.73 -14.97
CA ARG A 263 -32.58 -13.14 -15.97
C ARG A 263 -32.57 -14.03 -17.22
N PRO A 264 -32.94 -13.52 -18.43
CA PRO A 264 -32.94 -14.32 -19.63
C PRO A 264 -31.51 -14.76 -19.98
N GLY A 265 -31.27 -16.07 -19.91
CA GLY A 265 -29.99 -16.69 -20.21
C GLY A 265 -29.63 -16.57 -21.69
N LYS A 266 -28.39 -16.19 -21.98
CA LYS A 266 -27.74 -16.49 -23.25
C LYS A 266 -26.67 -17.56 -23.02
N GLN A 267 -26.90 -18.72 -23.63
CA GLN A 267 -25.83 -19.66 -23.98
C GLN A 267 -24.75 -18.92 -24.75
N GLN A 268 -23.50 -18.96 -24.28
CA GLN A 268 -22.35 -18.93 -25.18
C GLN A 268 -21.34 -20.00 -24.75
N ASN A 269 -21.26 -20.99 -25.62
CA ASN A 269 -20.14 -21.88 -25.78
C ASN A 269 -18.93 -21.02 -26.24
N GLY A 270 -17.84 -21.02 -25.49
CA GLY A 270 -16.64 -20.26 -25.83
C GLY A 270 -15.77 -19.99 -24.60
N MET A 271 -14.51 -20.40 -24.67
CA MET A 271 -13.50 -20.31 -23.63
C MET A 271 -13.19 -18.81 -23.34
N VAL A 272 -13.85 -18.21 -22.34
CA VAL A 272 -13.60 -16.82 -21.91
C VAL A 272 -12.69 -16.83 -20.68
N ARG A 273 -11.48 -16.30 -20.82
CA ARG A 273 -10.50 -16.11 -19.73
C ARG A 273 -11.02 -14.98 -18.83
N ASN A 274 -11.69 -15.32 -17.71
CA ASN A 274 -12.03 -14.33 -16.68
C ASN A 274 -10.75 -13.63 -16.21
N GLN A 275 -10.62 -12.32 -16.45
CA GLN A 275 -9.43 -11.54 -16.12
C GLN A 275 -9.50 -11.10 -14.65
N PHE A 276 -9.08 -11.97 -13.74
CA PHE A 276 -8.86 -11.58 -12.34
C PHE A 276 -7.65 -10.64 -12.26
N LYS A 277 -7.76 -9.52 -11.52
CA LYS A 277 -6.59 -8.69 -11.20
C LYS A 277 -5.81 -9.29 -10.02
N GLN A 278 -6.48 -10.01 -9.14
CA GLN A 278 -5.86 -10.72 -8.03
C GLN A 278 -6.65 -12.01 -7.77
N ARG A 279 -5.93 -13.09 -7.46
CA ARG A 279 -6.51 -14.34 -6.96
C ARG A 279 -5.69 -14.79 -5.77
N SER A 280 -6.29 -14.70 -4.58
CA SER A 280 -5.68 -15.11 -3.32
C SER A 280 -6.73 -15.10 -2.21
N LYS A 281 -6.44 -15.75 -1.09
CA LYS A 281 -7.28 -15.75 0.11
C LYS A 281 -6.63 -14.90 1.20
N HIS A 282 -7.37 -14.06 1.92
CA HIS A 282 -6.80 -13.25 2.99
C HIS A 282 -7.67 -13.20 4.26
N THR A 283 -7.06 -12.75 5.36
CA THR A 283 -7.73 -12.45 6.62
C THR A 283 -6.99 -11.34 7.35
N TRP A 284 -7.56 -10.83 8.44
CA TRP A 284 -7.01 -9.70 9.19
C TRP A 284 -6.77 -10.09 10.65
N LEU A 285 -5.56 -9.87 11.16
CA LEU A 285 -5.18 -10.16 12.54
C LEU A 285 -5.00 -8.86 13.34
N TYR A 286 -5.76 -8.75 14.43
CA TYR A 286 -5.64 -7.63 15.35
C TYR A 286 -4.36 -7.78 16.20
N GLN A 287 -3.60 -6.69 16.36
CA GLN A 287 -2.32 -6.70 17.10
C GLN A 287 -2.32 -5.79 18.35
N GLY A 288 -3.49 -5.33 18.80
CA GLY A 288 -3.60 -4.50 20.01
C GLY A 288 -3.71 -5.33 21.29
N LEU A 289 -4.24 -4.72 22.35
CA LEU A 289 -4.42 -5.36 23.66
C LEU A 289 -5.28 -6.63 23.54
N GLY A 290 -4.86 -7.71 24.20
CA GLY A 290 -5.53 -9.02 24.13
C GLY A 290 -5.13 -9.88 22.92
N SER A 291 -4.28 -9.38 22.02
CA SER A 291 -3.71 -10.20 20.93
C SER A 291 -2.57 -11.11 21.40
N HIS A 292 -2.23 -12.11 20.59
CA HIS A 292 -1.13 -13.02 20.88
C HIS A 292 0.22 -12.27 20.94
N HIS A 293 1.10 -12.63 21.87
CA HIS A 293 2.37 -11.92 22.12
C HIS A 293 3.26 -11.76 20.87
N VAL A 294 3.25 -12.75 19.96
CA VAL A 294 3.97 -12.67 18.66
C VAL A 294 3.48 -11.51 17.80
N LEU A 295 2.17 -11.25 17.75
CA LEU A 295 1.59 -10.16 16.97
C LEU A 295 1.96 -8.79 17.54
N HIS A 296 2.00 -8.69 18.88
CA HIS A 296 2.46 -7.51 19.58
C HIS A 296 3.97 -7.27 19.39
N ALA A 297 4.79 -8.32 19.50
CA ALA A 297 6.23 -8.25 19.24
C ALA A 297 6.54 -7.89 17.79
N LEU A 298 5.73 -8.36 16.83
CA LEU A 298 5.82 -8.00 15.42
C LEU A 298 5.57 -6.50 15.23
N ARG A 299 4.49 -5.95 15.80
CA ARG A 299 4.19 -4.51 15.78
C ARG A 299 5.32 -3.68 16.40
N ASN A 300 5.85 -4.08 17.55
CA ASN A 300 6.94 -3.36 18.21
C ASN A 300 8.25 -3.36 17.40
N ARG A 301 8.53 -4.45 16.67
CA ARG A 301 9.65 -4.49 15.72
C ARG A 301 9.43 -3.52 14.55
N VAL A 302 8.20 -3.39 14.03
CA VAL A 302 7.87 -2.40 12.98
C VAL A 302 8.07 -0.97 13.50
N ILE A 303 7.63 -0.67 14.73
CA ILE A 303 7.87 0.63 15.38
C ILE A 303 9.37 0.90 15.51
N SER A 304 10.13 -0.10 15.98
CA SER A 304 11.58 0.02 16.17
C SER A 304 12.34 0.16 14.84
N LEU A 305 11.88 -0.50 13.78
CA LEU A 305 12.46 -0.43 12.44
C LEU A 305 12.23 0.93 11.78
N THR A 306 10.98 1.41 11.82
CA THR A 306 10.56 2.63 11.13
C THR A 306 10.89 3.89 11.90
N HIS A 307 11.14 3.77 13.21
CA HIS A 307 11.25 4.89 14.16
C HIS A 307 10.01 5.80 14.19
N LEU A 308 8.89 5.36 13.64
CA LEU A 308 7.64 6.12 13.67
C LEU A 308 7.06 6.11 15.10
N PRO A 309 6.37 7.20 15.51
CA PRO A 309 5.61 7.23 16.75
C PRO A 309 4.70 6.00 16.89
N SER A 310 4.72 5.34 18.05
CA SER A 310 3.90 4.13 18.29
C SER A 310 2.42 4.37 18.02
N ALA A 311 1.91 5.55 18.37
CA ALA A 311 0.54 5.96 18.10
C ALA A 311 0.16 5.95 16.61
N LEU A 312 1.10 6.21 15.68
CA LEU A 312 0.80 6.08 14.24
C LEU A 312 0.65 4.61 13.84
N VAL A 313 1.59 3.77 14.26
CA VAL A 313 1.60 2.35 13.90
C VAL A 313 0.44 1.59 14.55
N GLU A 314 0.09 1.93 15.79
CA GLU A 314 -1.02 1.29 16.53
C GLU A 314 -2.41 1.64 15.97
N LEU A 315 -2.57 2.84 15.41
CA LEU A 315 -3.81 3.32 14.81
C LEU A 315 -3.95 2.96 13.33
N SER A 316 -2.94 2.30 12.76
CA SER A 316 -2.97 1.82 11.38
C SER A 316 -3.80 0.55 11.22
N GLU A 317 -3.99 0.13 9.98
CA GLU A 317 -4.70 -1.10 9.61
C GLU A 317 -4.18 -2.34 10.37
N PRO A 318 -5.06 -3.31 10.70
CA PRO A 318 -4.62 -4.58 11.28
C PRO A 318 -3.73 -5.36 10.30
N LEU A 319 -2.96 -6.33 10.82
CA LEU A 319 -2.07 -7.14 9.99
C LEU A 319 -2.88 -7.97 9.00
N GLN A 320 -2.72 -7.73 7.70
CA GLN A 320 -3.34 -8.56 6.68
C GLN A 320 -2.50 -9.80 6.47
N VAL A 321 -3.09 -10.99 6.48
CA VAL A 321 -2.41 -12.25 6.15
C VAL A 321 -3.02 -12.81 4.87
N ILE A 322 -2.19 -13.05 3.86
CA ILE A 322 -2.60 -13.50 2.53
C ILE A 322 -2.00 -14.88 2.25
N ARG A 323 -2.80 -15.74 1.64
CA ARG A 323 -2.47 -17.08 1.17
C ARG A 323 -2.67 -17.14 -0.34
N TYR A 324 -1.60 -17.44 -1.06
CA TYR A 324 -1.64 -17.77 -2.48
C TYR A 324 -1.49 -19.28 -2.66
N GLU A 325 -2.49 -19.91 -3.28
CA GLU A 325 -2.45 -21.31 -3.71
C GLU A 325 -1.73 -21.46 -5.06
N HIS A 326 -1.72 -22.66 -5.63
CA HIS A 326 -1.05 -22.91 -6.90
C HIS A 326 -1.67 -22.08 -8.04
N GLY A 327 -0.84 -21.27 -8.70
CA GLY A 327 -1.23 -20.37 -9.77
C GLY A 327 -1.87 -19.06 -9.32
N ASP A 328 -2.03 -18.83 -8.02
CA ASP A 328 -2.54 -17.57 -7.47
C ASP A 328 -1.51 -16.45 -7.62
N PHE A 329 -2.00 -15.22 -7.83
CA PHE A 329 -1.19 -14.05 -8.18
C PHE A 329 -1.87 -12.75 -7.74
N SER A 330 -1.12 -11.66 -7.78
CA SER A 330 -1.65 -10.30 -7.66
C SER A 330 -0.98 -9.42 -8.71
N ASN A 331 -1.76 -8.85 -9.62
CA ASN A 331 -1.24 -7.93 -10.63
C ASN A 331 -0.61 -6.69 -9.98
N ALA A 332 0.25 -6.01 -10.75
CA ALA A 332 0.97 -4.88 -10.23
C ALA A 332 -0.01 -3.75 -9.87
N HIS A 333 0.11 -3.24 -8.64
CA HIS A 333 -0.77 -2.21 -8.09
C HIS A 333 0.01 -1.30 -7.13
N TYR A 334 -0.65 -0.21 -6.74
CA TYR A 334 -0.20 0.68 -5.67
C TYR A 334 -0.96 0.34 -4.40
N ASP A 335 -0.26 0.35 -3.27
CA ASP A 335 -0.90 0.14 -1.97
C ASP A 335 -1.73 1.35 -1.54
N SER A 336 -1.25 2.55 -1.87
CA SER A 336 -1.93 3.81 -1.55
C SER A 336 -2.62 4.36 -2.80
N SER A 337 -3.74 5.04 -2.63
CA SER A 337 -4.45 5.67 -3.75
C SER A 337 -3.80 7.00 -4.12
N HIS A 338 -3.99 7.46 -5.36
CA HIS A 338 -3.60 8.81 -5.74
C HIS A 338 -4.37 9.83 -4.88
N SER A 339 -3.63 10.76 -4.27
CA SER A 339 -4.23 11.81 -3.46
C SER A 339 -4.92 12.83 -4.38
N HIS A 340 -6.25 12.87 -4.34
CA HIS A 340 -7.03 13.95 -4.93
C HIS A 340 -7.44 14.94 -3.83
N SER A 341 -7.46 16.24 -4.14
CA SER A 341 -7.79 17.30 -3.17
C SER A 341 -9.16 17.17 -2.50
N GLU A 342 -10.05 16.36 -3.07
CA GLU A 342 -11.41 16.13 -2.56
C GLU A 342 -11.58 14.77 -1.85
N SER A 343 -10.54 13.94 -1.80
CA SER A 343 -10.58 12.61 -1.19
C SER A 343 -10.17 12.64 0.29
N THR A 344 -10.82 11.82 1.12
CA THR A 344 -10.46 11.68 2.55
C THR A 344 -9.86 10.31 2.82
N CYS A 345 -8.81 10.25 3.63
CA CYS A 345 -8.21 8.98 4.02
C CYS A 345 -9.17 8.17 4.91
N THR A 346 -9.35 6.89 4.59
CA THR A 346 -10.28 5.99 5.29
C THR A 346 -9.99 5.91 6.80
N HIS A 347 -8.71 5.93 7.21
CA HIS A 347 -8.32 5.81 8.62
C HIS A 347 -8.61 7.07 9.44
N THR A 348 -8.52 8.26 8.84
CA THR A 348 -8.77 9.56 9.50
C THR A 348 -10.17 10.11 9.27
N ARG A 349 -11.09 9.34 8.67
CA ARG A 349 -12.48 9.77 8.40
C ARG A 349 -13.18 10.47 9.58
N LEU A 350 -12.89 10.05 10.81
CA LEU A 350 -13.46 10.65 12.04
C LEU A 350 -12.99 12.09 12.29
N ALA A 351 -11.84 12.48 11.74
CA ALA A 351 -11.25 13.82 11.84
C ALA A 351 -11.34 14.62 10.53
N GLY A 352 -11.49 13.95 9.39
CA GLY A 352 -11.68 14.55 8.07
C GLY A 352 -13.08 15.14 7.86
N ASN A 353 -13.25 15.82 6.73
CA ASN A 353 -14.54 16.41 6.35
C ASN A 353 -15.50 15.31 5.88
N SER A 354 -16.60 15.10 6.60
CA SER A 354 -17.61 14.07 6.27
C SER A 354 -18.36 14.32 4.95
N SER A 355 -18.08 15.42 4.27
CA SER A 355 -18.66 15.82 2.99
C SER A 355 -17.81 15.43 1.76
N ALA A 356 -16.67 14.77 1.96
CA ALA A 356 -15.80 14.35 0.87
C ALA A 356 -16.49 13.28 -0.01
N PRO A 357 -16.48 13.42 -1.35
CA PRO A 357 -17.17 12.51 -2.26
C PRO A 357 -16.59 11.10 -2.34
N GLY A 358 -15.35 10.87 -1.87
CA GLY A 358 -14.69 9.57 -1.94
C GLY A 358 -13.67 9.33 -0.84
N GLU A 359 -13.53 8.06 -0.46
CA GLU A 359 -12.55 7.59 0.50
C GLU A 359 -11.39 6.88 -0.19
N VAL A 360 -10.19 7.12 0.33
CA VAL A 360 -8.95 6.57 -0.25
C VAL A 360 -8.08 5.91 0.81
N SER A 361 -7.31 4.91 0.39
CA SER A 361 -6.30 4.30 1.24
C SER A 361 -5.06 5.18 1.25
N CYS A 362 -4.68 5.68 2.43
CA CYS A 362 -3.49 6.49 2.62
C CYS A 362 -2.46 5.71 3.42
N ARG A 363 -1.55 5.05 2.72
CA ARG A 363 -0.55 4.14 3.31
C ARG A 363 0.84 4.71 3.06
N TYR A 364 1.48 5.25 4.10
CA TYR A 364 2.79 5.89 3.99
C TYR A 364 3.89 4.90 3.60
N LEU A 365 3.88 3.73 4.23
CA LEU A 365 4.81 2.65 3.96
C LEU A 365 4.11 1.30 4.12
N THR A 366 4.73 0.29 3.51
CA THR A 366 4.32 -1.10 3.60
C THR A 366 5.48 -1.93 4.13
N VAL A 367 5.18 -2.77 5.13
CA VAL A 367 6.08 -3.81 5.58
C VAL A 367 5.46 -5.16 5.26
N LEU A 368 6.08 -5.88 4.31
CA LEU A 368 5.66 -7.20 3.88
C LEU A 368 6.53 -8.27 4.55
N PHE A 369 5.90 -9.28 5.11
CA PHE A 369 6.56 -10.41 5.76
C PHE A 369 6.36 -11.68 4.95
N TYR A 370 7.45 -12.35 4.57
CA TYR A 370 7.36 -13.70 4.03
C TYR A 370 7.20 -14.70 5.18
N LEU A 371 6.05 -15.37 5.25
CA LEU A 371 5.77 -16.36 6.30
C LEU A 371 6.18 -17.78 5.89
N THR A 372 6.45 -18.00 4.60
CA THR A 372 6.85 -19.29 4.03
C THR A 372 7.88 -19.08 2.92
N SER A 373 8.75 -20.08 2.73
CA SER A 373 9.72 -20.10 1.64
C SER A 373 9.16 -20.88 0.45
N ILE A 374 9.34 -20.34 -0.76
CA ILE A 374 8.89 -20.99 -2.00
C ILE A 374 10.09 -21.32 -2.86
N LYS A 375 10.08 -22.53 -3.46
CA LYS A 375 11.19 -22.97 -4.32
C LYS A 375 11.15 -22.29 -5.69
N GLU A 376 9.97 -22.15 -6.27
CA GLU A 376 9.76 -21.62 -7.62
C GLU A 376 8.43 -20.84 -7.72
N GLY A 377 8.48 -19.65 -8.33
CA GLY A 377 7.35 -18.74 -8.44
C GLY A 377 7.07 -17.98 -7.14
N GLY A 378 5.98 -17.22 -7.14
CA GLY A 378 5.54 -16.46 -5.96
C GLY A 378 6.44 -15.27 -5.61
N GLU A 379 7.33 -14.84 -6.49
CA GLU A 379 8.17 -13.66 -6.27
C GLU A 379 7.32 -12.41 -6.08
N THR A 380 7.78 -11.48 -5.24
CA THR A 380 7.24 -10.12 -5.25
C THR A 380 8.03 -9.32 -6.27
N THR A 381 7.36 -8.77 -7.26
CA THR A 381 7.96 -8.07 -8.39
C THR A 381 7.69 -6.58 -8.31
N PHE A 382 8.70 -5.77 -8.59
CA PHE A 382 8.61 -4.33 -8.78
C PHE A 382 8.99 -4.04 -10.23
N PRO A 383 8.00 -3.94 -11.15
CA PRO A 383 8.26 -3.91 -12.58
C PRO A 383 9.16 -2.77 -13.02
N VAL A 384 9.03 -1.60 -12.38
CA VAL A 384 9.73 -0.37 -12.74
C VAL A 384 10.81 0.05 -11.74
N ALA A 385 11.24 -0.84 -10.85
CA ALA A 385 12.29 -0.52 -9.85
C ALA A 385 13.56 0.05 -10.50
N ASP A 386 14.05 1.16 -9.94
CA ASP A 386 15.20 1.97 -10.35
C ASP A 386 15.23 2.35 -11.84
N ASN A 387 14.08 2.31 -12.53
CA ASN A 387 14.02 2.68 -13.93
C ASN A 387 14.42 4.15 -14.11
N ARG A 388 15.04 4.50 -15.24
CA ARG A 388 15.57 5.87 -15.43
C ARG A 388 14.44 6.91 -15.44
N THR A 389 13.35 6.57 -16.10
CA THR A 389 12.14 7.38 -16.25
C THR A 389 10.94 6.51 -15.96
N TYR A 390 9.89 7.12 -15.41
CA TYR A 390 8.57 6.52 -15.32
C TYR A 390 7.72 7.09 -16.44
N ASP A 391 7.06 6.21 -17.18
CA ASP A 391 6.10 6.57 -18.22
C ASP A 391 5.00 5.50 -18.20
N GLU A 392 3.78 5.91 -17.89
CA GLU A 392 2.62 5.01 -17.84
C GLU A 392 2.36 4.34 -19.19
N GLN A 393 2.63 5.04 -20.28
CA GLN A 393 2.48 4.51 -21.63
C GLN A 393 3.56 3.48 -21.94
N ALA A 394 4.66 3.47 -21.20
CA ALA A 394 5.71 2.46 -21.27
C ALA A 394 5.39 1.18 -20.49
N LEU A 395 4.42 1.22 -19.57
CA LEU A 395 3.95 0.03 -18.86
C LEU A 395 3.18 -0.94 -19.78
N VAL A 396 2.53 -0.40 -20.82
CA VAL A 396 1.75 -1.16 -21.81
C VAL A 396 2.28 -0.81 -23.20
N GLN A 397 3.31 -1.52 -23.66
CA GLN A 397 3.90 -1.35 -24.99
C GLN A 397 3.97 -2.67 -25.76
N ASP A 398 3.78 -2.58 -27.08
CA ASP A 398 3.91 -3.71 -28.02
C ASP A 398 3.06 -4.95 -27.65
N GLY A 399 1.88 -4.72 -27.06
CA GLY A 399 0.97 -5.78 -26.62
C GLY A 399 1.40 -6.48 -25.34
N VAL A 400 2.40 -5.96 -24.62
CA VAL A 400 2.87 -6.49 -23.35
C VAL A 400 2.55 -5.52 -22.21
N ASP A 401 1.79 -6.01 -21.24
CA ASP A 401 1.39 -5.27 -20.04
C ASP A 401 2.27 -5.68 -18.85
N LEU A 402 3.18 -4.80 -18.43
CA LEU A 402 4.06 -5.01 -17.28
C LEU A 402 3.30 -5.07 -15.94
N THR A 403 2.02 -4.69 -15.92
CA THR A 403 1.15 -4.84 -14.75
C THR A 403 0.57 -6.25 -14.63
N ASP A 404 0.50 -7.02 -15.73
CA ASP A 404 0.03 -8.41 -15.70
C ASP A 404 1.15 -9.37 -15.26
N THR A 405 1.22 -9.56 -13.96
CA THR A 405 2.22 -10.44 -13.33
C THR A 405 2.15 -11.90 -13.78
N GLN A 406 1.05 -12.35 -14.38
CA GLN A 406 0.96 -13.74 -14.86
C GLN A 406 1.86 -13.98 -16.07
N GLU A 407 1.93 -13.01 -16.97
CA GLU A 407 2.66 -13.13 -18.23
C GLU A 407 4.01 -12.41 -18.17
N THR A 408 4.10 -11.31 -17.41
CA THR A 408 5.25 -10.40 -17.46
C THR A 408 6.07 -10.33 -16.19
N CYS A 409 5.78 -11.16 -15.18
CA CYS A 409 6.62 -11.24 -13.98
C CYS A 409 8.10 -11.39 -14.33
N ASP A 410 8.43 -12.19 -15.36
CA ASP A 410 9.80 -12.43 -15.77
C ASP A 410 10.54 -11.20 -16.31
N ARG A 411 9.80 -10.16 -16.70
CA ARG A 411 10.29 -8.90 -17.26
C ARG A 411 10.43 -7.79 -16.22
N GLY A 412 10.01 -8.01 -14.96
CA GLY A 412 10.13 -7.01 -13.91
C GLY A 412 11.59 -6.71 -13.56
N ASN A 413 11.91 -5.42 -13.36
CA ASN A 413 13.26 -4.94 -13.06
C ASN A 413 13.84 -5.55 -11.76
N LEU A 414 13.01 -5.69 -10.73
CA LEU A 414 13.39 -6.27 -9.46
C LEU A 414 12.37 -7.35 -9.05
N ARG A 415 12.87 -8.52 -8.65
CA ARG A 415 12.08 -9.66 -8.17
C ARG A 415 12.69 -10.21 -6.90
N LEU A 416 11.84 -10.45 -5.91
CA LEU A 416 12.23 -10.88 -4.58
C LEU A 416 11.64 -12.25 -4.29
N LYS A 417 12.54 -13.21 -4.02
CA LYS A 417 12.16 -14.58 -3.76
C LYS A 417 11.65 -14.73 -2.31
N PRO A 418 10.46 -15.31 -2.09
CA PRO A 418 9.94 -15.52 -0.75
C PRO A 418 10.84 -16.43 0.07
N THR A 419 11.36 -15.88 1.16
CA THR A 419 12.16 -16.60 2.15
C THR A 419 11.54 -16.37 3.51
N ALA A 420 11.10 -17.44 4.18
CA ALA A 420 10.45 -17.37 5.47
C ALA A 420 11.27 -16.55 6.47
N GLY A 421 10.59 -15.64 7.17
CA GLY A 421 11.19 -14.76 8.16
C GLY A 421 11.79 -13.46 7.59
N THR A 422 11.95 -13.34 6.28
CA THR A 422 12.40 -12.09 5.65
C THR A 422 11.28 -11.05 5.62
N ALA A 423 11.60 -9.81 5.98
CA ALA A 423 10.72 -8.66 5.81
C ALA A 423 11.22 -7.75 4.67
N LEU A 424 10.28 -7.20 3.91
CA LEU A 424 10.51 -6.11 2.96
C LEU A 424 9.86 -4.85 3.49
N LEU A 425 10.53 -3.72 3.35
CA LEU A 425 9.98 -2.40 3.69
C LEU A 425 10.16 -1.47 2.50
N TRP A 426 9.08 -0.85 2.05
CA TRP A 426 9.16 0.26 1.10
C TRP A 426 8.21 1.39 1.46
N TYR A 427 8.53 2.57 0.97
CA TYR A 427 7.69 3.74 1.08
C TYR A 427 6.81 3.86 -0.16
N ASN A 428 5.50 4.02 0.03
CA ASN A 428 4.55 4.20 -1.08
C ASN A 428 4.49 5.65 -1.56
N HIS A 429 5.01 6.59 -0.76
CA HIS A 429 5.00 8.01 -1.06
C HIS A 429 6.40 8.62 -0.99
N LEU A 430 6.60 9.67 -1.76
CA LEU A 430 7.77 10.55 -1.68
C LEU A 430 7.69 11.43 -0.41
N SER A 431 8.78 12.12 -0.09
CA SER A 431 8.76 13.15 0.96
C SER A 431 8.31 14.48 0.36
N ASP A 432 7.52 15.26 1.10
CA ASP A 432 7.15 16.62 0.72
C ASP A 432 8.29 17.65 0.87
N GLY A 433 9.47 17.22 1.32
CA GLY A 433 10.64 18.08 1.58
C GLY A 433 10.59 18.85 2.90
N ARG A 434 9.46 18.83 3.62
CA ARG A 434 9.29 19.42 4.96
C ARG A 434 9.23 18.37 6.07
N GLY A 435 9.47 17.12 5.71
CA GLY A 435 9.44 16.00 6.66
C GLY A 435 8.06 15.39 6.84
N TRP A 436 7.15 15.57 5.90
CA TRP A 436 5.85 14.89 5.86
C TRP A 436 5.71 14.00 4.60
N MET A 437 4.56 13.36 4.49
CA MET A 437 4.15 12.53 3.36
C MET A 437 3.83 13.41 2.14
N GLY A 438 4.48 13.13 1.02
CA GLY A 438 4.25 13.81 -0.26
C GLY A 438 3.40 12.98 -1.22
N GLU A 439 3.65 13.19 -2.51
CA GLU A 439 2.96 12.49 -3.61
C GLU A 439 3.23 10.98 -3.60
N LEU A 440 2.36 10.22 -4.27
CA LEU A 440 2.55 8.77 -4.47
C LEU A 440 3.84 8.54 -5.24
N ASP A 441 4.67 7.59 -4.78
CA ASP A 441 5.85 7.16 -5.51
C ASP A 441 5.42 6.17 -6.60
N GLU A 442 5.38 6.61 -7.85
CA GLU A 442 5.02 5.80 -9.03
C GLU A 442 5.90 4.55 -9.19
N TYR A 443 7.10 4.55 -8.62
CA TYR A 443 7.98 3.38 -8.66
C TYR A 443 7.56 2.31 -7.64
N SER A 444 6.67 2.62 -6.69
CA SER A 444 6.14 1.66 -5.71
C SER A 444 5.16 0.65 -6.29
N LEU A 445 4.93 0.68 -7.61
CA LEU A 445 4.17 -0.32 -8.34
C LEU A 445 4.77 -1.71 -8.11
N HIS A 446 3.98 -2.59 -7.50
CA HIS A 446 4.43 -3.92 -7.15
C HIS A 446 3.31 -4.94 -7.28
N GLY A 447 3.67 -6.21 -7.45
CA GLY A 447 2.72 -7.31 -7.53
C GLY A 447 3.34 -8.62 -7.07
N ASP A 448 2.52 -9.66 -7.01
CA ASP A 448 2.94 -11.00 -6.63
C ASP A 448 2.79 -11.96 -7.81
N CYS A 449 3.92 -12.52 -8.24
CA CYS A 449 3.98 -13.46 -9.35
C CYS A 449 3.24 -14.78 -9.03
N PRO A 450 2.76 -15.51 -10.04
CA PRO A 450 2.09 -16.78 -9.85
C PRO A 450 2.90 -17.78 -9.02
N ALA A 451 2.30 -18.31 -7.95
CA ALA A 451 2.94 -19.35 -7.15
C ALA A 451 2.95 -20.69 -7.92
N ARG A 452 4.13 -21.24 -8.23
CA ARG A 452 4.25 -22.50 -8.99
C ARG A 452 4.39 -23.72 -8.08
N HIS A 453 5.33 -23.69 -7.12
CA HIS A 453 5.62 -24.85 -6.28
C HIS A 453 5.51 -24.52 -4.79
N GLY A 454 4.35 -24.86 -4.19
CA GLY A 454 4.06 -24.65 -2.78
C GLY A 454 2.90 -23.68 -2.57
N VAL A 455 2.67 -23.29 -1.32
CA VAL A 455 1.67 -22.29 -0.93
C VAL A 455 2.42 -21.08 -0.38
N LYS A 456 2.18 -19.91 -0.94
CA LYS A 456 2.74 -18.65 -0.44
C LYS A 456 1.88 -18.14 0.70
N TRP A 457 2.51 -17.84 1.81
CA TRP A 457 1.94 -17.05 2.89
C TRP A 457 2.76 -15.79 3.07
N VAL A 458 2.08 -14.65 3.04
CA VAL A 458 2.65 -13.34 3.34
C VAL A 458 1.76 -12.61 4.33
N ALA A 459 2.33 -11.62 5.01
CA ALA A 459 1.56 -10.68 5.80
C ALA A 459 1.99 -9.25 5.53
N ASN A 460 1.02 -8.34 5.40
CA ASN A 460 1.24 -6.93 5.13
C ASN A 460 0.89 -6.12 6.39
N SER A 461 1.81 -5.28 6.82
CA SER A 461 1.59 -4.24 7.81
C SER A 461 1.73 -2.89 7.11
N TRP A 462 0.60 -2.22 6.95
CA TRP A 462 0.57 -0.85 6.43
C TRP A 462 0.63 0.14 7.58
N VAL A 463 1.36 1.24 7.38
CA VAL A 463 1.31 2.38 8.30
C VAL A 463 0.57 3.52 7.62
N ASN A 464 -0.56 3.90 8.20
CA ASN A 464 -1.44 4.91 7.65
C ASN A 464 -1.05 6.30 8.16
N VAL A 465 -0.90 7.24 7.23
CA VAL A 465 -0.64 8.65 7.52
C VAL A 465 -1.49 9.49 6.58
N ASP A 466 -2.17 10.48 7.14
CA ASP A 466 -2.89 11.46 6.33
C ASP A 466 -1.88 12.44 5.69
N PRO A 467 -1.99 12.74 4.38
CA PRO A 467 -1.17 13.77 3.75
C PRO A 467 -1.38 15.15 4.41
N ASP A 468 -2.55 15.42 5.00
CA ASP A 468 -2.77 16.61 5.83
C ASP A 468 -2.35 16.33 7.29
N GLN A 469 -1.23 16.94 7.68
CA GLN A 469 -0.68 16.85 9.03
C GLN A 469 -1.69 17.29 10.12
N GLN A 470 -2.51 18.30 9.85
CA GLN A 470 -3.49 18.81 10.82
C GLN A 470 -4.62 17.80 11.03
N VAL A 471 -5.09 17.17 9.95
CA VAL A 471 -6.10 16.11 10.03
C VAL A 471 -5.56 14.89 10.78
N GLN A 472 -4.33 14.47 10.50
CA GLN A 472 -3.66 13.38 11.23
C GLN A 472 -3.56 13.70 12.74
N ALA A 473 -3.10 14.91 13.09
CA ALA A 473 -2.95 15.32 14.48
C ALA A 473 -4.29 15.37 15.22
N ARG A 474 -5.33 15.88 14.56
CA ARG A 474 -6.70 15.91 15.08
C ARG A 474 -7.22 14.50 15.33
N TYR A 475 -7.02 13.59 14.39
CA TYR A 475 -7.42 12.19 14.52
C TYR A 475 -6.77 11.52 15.75
N GLN A 476 -5.45 11.67 15.90
CA GLN A 476 -4.72 11.10 17.04
C GLN A 476 -5.24 11.63 18.38
N ARG A 477 -5.52 12.94 18.48
CA ARG A 477 -6.10 13.53 19.70
C ARG A 477 -7.48 12.97 20.01
N LEU A 478 -8.34 12.85 19.01
CA LEU A 478 -9.70 12.31 19.17
C LEU A 478 -9.68 10.86 19.66
N VAL A 479 -8.81 10.03 19.08
CA VAL A 479 -8.69 8.63 19.50
C VAL A 479 -8.12 8.52 20.91
N ALA A 480 -7.08 9.30 21.25
CA ALA A 480 -6.51 9.32 22.59
C ALA A 480 -7.54 9.75 23.67
N GLN A 481 -8.32 10.80 23.40
CA GLN A 481 -9.39 11.24 24.30
C GLN A 481 -10.45 10.15 24.50
N ARG A 482 -10.81 9.43 23.43
CA ARG A 482 -11.79 8.33 23.51
C ARG A 482 -11.28 7.15 24.33
N HIS A 483 -9.97 6.85 24.26
CA HIS A 483 -9.36 5.83 25.11
C HIS A 483 -9.32 6.24 26.57
N GLN A 484 -8.99 7.50 26.87
CA GLN A 484 -9.02 8.02 28.24
C GLN A 484 -10.44 8.00 28.83
N ALA A 485 -11.44 8.41 28.05
CA ALA A 485 -12.84 8.38 28.48
C ALA A 485 -13.34 6.94 28.75
N LYS A 486 -12.90 5.95 27.96
CA LYS A 486 -13.23 4.54 28.19
C LYS A 486 -12.54 3.99 29.44
N SER A 487 -11.25 4.28 29.63
CA SER A 487 -10.50 3.85 30.82
C SER A 487 -11.08 4.44 32.11
N GLY A 488 -11.54 5.69 32.08
CA GLY A 488 -12.20 6.33 33.23
C GLY A 488 -13.59 5.76 33.54
N MET A 489 -14.29 5.16 32.56
CA MET A 489 -15.53 4.43 32.80
C MET A 489 -15.29 3.00 33.31
N GLU A 490 -14.21 2.34 32.88
CA GLU A 490 -13.82 1.01 33.39
C GLU A 490 -13.29 1.07 34.83
N GLU A 491 -12.61 2.14 35.25
CA GLU A 491 -12.20 2.34 36.65
C GLU A 491 -13.41 2.54 37.60
N HIS A 492 -14.59 2.90 37.09
CA HIS A 492 -15.83 2.99 37.88
C HIS A 492 -16.56 1.65 38.04
N TYR A 493 -16.11 0.59 37.35
CA TYR A 493 -16.52 -0.78 37.58
C TYR A 493 -15.41 -1.53 38.31
N GLN A 494 -15.28 -1.27 39.62
CA GLN A 494 -14.61 -2.24 40.49
C GLN A 494 -15.38 -3.57 40.41
N PRO A 495 -14.73 -4.70 40.13
CA PRO A 495 -15.37 -5.99 40.28
C PRO A 495 -15.63 -6.18 41.78
N LEU A 496 -16.91 -6.31 42.15
CA LEU A 496 -17.26 -6.86 43.45
C LEU A 496 -16.52 -8.19 43.61
N SER A 497 -15.71 -8.27 44.67
CA SER A 497 -14.99 -9.47 45.07
C SER A 497 -15.99 -10.61 45.25
N HIS A 498 -16.10 -11.50 44.25
CA HIS A 498 -16.72 -12.81 44.43
C HIS A 498 -15.69 -13.74 45.08
N SER A 499 -15.46 -13.49 46.35
CA SER A 499 -14.95 -14.48 47.30
C SER A 499 -15.99 -14.53 48.42
N ASP A 500 -16.52 -15.72 48.67
CA ASP A 500 -17.54 -16.05 49.69
C ASP A 500 -18.99 -16.07 49.21
N LEU A 501 -19.32 -17.05 48.37
CA LEU A 501 -20.52 -17.87 48.58
C LEU A 501 -20.47 -19.06 47.61
N HIS A 502 -20.01 -20.22 48.08
CA HIS A 502 -20.45 -21.56 47.64
C HIS A 502 -19.77 -22.60 48.55
N GLN A 503 -20.20 -22.62 49.80
CA GLN A 503 -20.28 -23.86 50.58
C GLN A 503 -21.77 -24.05 50.91
N ASP A 504 -22.22 -25.29 50.70
CA ASP A 504 -23.52 -25.86 51.06
C ASP A 504 -24.71 -25.50 50.16
N LEU A 505 -24.92 -26.32 49.12
CA LEU A 505 -26.08 -27.22 48.97
C LEU A 505 -26.00 -28.06 47.69
#